data_AF-K2EAS1-F1
#
_entry.id   AF-K2EAS1-F1
#
_cell.length_a   1.000
_cell.length_b   1.000
_cell.length_c   1.000
_cell.angle_alpha   90.00
_cell.angle_beta   90.00
_cell.angle_gamma   90.00
#
_symmetry.space_group_name_H-M   'P 1'
#
loop_
_entity.id
_entity.type
_entity.pdbx_description
1 polymer ?
#
loop_
_entity_poly.entity_id
_entity_poly.type
_entity_poly.pdbx_seq_one_letter_code
_entity_poly.pdbx_strand_id
1 'polypeptide(L)' 'MLKQGIDNIDEYIKLFPIEIQKILESIREIIKKAAPTATEAISYQMPTFKLNGKNLVHFAAFKNHISLFPTPSGV' A
#
# COMPACT_ATOMS: atom_id res chain seq x y z
N MET A 1 -3.14 -18.63 -19.41
CA MET A 1 -4.08 -18.30 -18.32
C MET A 1 -3.59 -17.00 -17.69
N LEU A 2 -4.30 -15.89 -17.86
CA LEU A 2 -3.96 -14.62 -17.23
C LEU A 2 -4.18 -14.78 -15.72
N LYS A 3 -3.12 -14.74 -14.91
CA LYS A 3 -3.24 -14.54 -13.47
C LYS A 3 -3.93 -13.19 -13.29
N GLN A 4 -5.16 -13.17 -12.79
CA GLN A 4 -5.81 -11.92 -12.40
C GLN A 4 -4.88 -11.23 -11.39
N GLY A 5 -4.41 -10.05 -11.76
CA GLY A 5 -3.56 -9.22 -10.92
C GLY A 5 -4.39 -8.62 -9.80
N ILE A 6 -3.71 -8.15 -8.76
CA ILE A 6 -4.32 -7.28 -7.76
C ILE A 6 -4.34 -5.88 -8.38
N ASP A 7 -5.52 -5.32 -8.61
CA ASP A 7 -5.66 -4.08 -9.37
C ASP A 7 -5.63 -2.84 -8.46
N ASN A 8 -5.98 -2.99 -7.18
CA ASN A 8 -6.06 -1.90 -6.22
C ASN A 8 -5.73 -2.33 -4.78
N ILE A 9 -5.59 -1.34 -3.89
CA ILE A 9 -5.22 -1.57 -2.49
C ILE A 9 -6.33 -2.31 -1.73
N ASP A 10 -7.60 -2.10 -2.06
CA ASP A 10 -8.73 -2.81 -1.43
C ASP A 10 -8.67 -4.32 -1.68
N GLU A 11 -8.39 -4.71 -2.92
CA GLU A 11 -8.17 -6.12 -3.30
C GLU A 11 -6.96 -6.70 -2.59
N TYR A 12 -5.85 -5.96 -2.51
CA TYR A 12 -4.66 -6.40 -1.77
C TYR A 12 -5.00 -6.70 -0.30
N ILE A 13 -5.69 -5.77 0.37
CA ILE A 13 -6.03 -5.87 1.80
C ILE A 13 -6.91 -7.11 2.04
N LYS A 14 -7.91 -7.36 1.18
CA LYS A 14 -8.83 -8.51 1.29
C LYS A 14 -8.15 -9.87 1.27
N LEU A 15 -6.90 -9.97 0.83
CA LEU A 15 -6.13 -11.23 0.83
C LEU A 15 -5.68 -11.67 2.23
N PHE A 16 -5.77 -10.80 3.23
CA PHE A 16 -5.26 -11.06 4.57
C PHE A 16 -6.39 -11.35 5.57
N PRO A 17 -6.11 -12.01 6.72
CA PRO A 17 -7.09 -12.16 7.80
C PRO A 17 -7.61 -10.81 8.32
N ILE A 18 -8.83 -10.79 8.86
CA ILE A 18 -9.52 -9.55 9.27
C ILE A 18 -8.71 -8.66 10.23
N GLU A 19 -7.88 -9.26 11.08
CA GLU A 19 -7.02 -8.51 12.01
C GLU A 19 -5.91 -7.76 11.28
N ILE A 20 -5.31 -8.37 10.25
CA ILE A 20 -4.30 -7.74 9.41
C ILE A 20 -4.92 -6.70 8.48
N GLN A 21 -6.15 -6.95 7.99
CA GLN A 21 -6.89 -5.96 7.19
C GLN A 21 -7.02 -4.64 7.93
N LYS A 22 -7.48 -4.68 9.20
CA LYS A 22 -7.62 -3.49 10.05
C LYS A 22 -6.31 -2.71 10.20
N ILE A 23 -5.18 -3.41 10.33
CA ILE A 23 -3.87 -2.77 10.45
C ILE A 23 -3.46 -2.11 9.12
N LEU A 24 -3.64 -2.81 7.98
CA LEU A 24 -3.32 -2.27 6.66
C LEU A 24 -4.20 -1.08 6.29
N GLU A 25 -5.50 -1.12 6.62
CA GLU A 25 -6.42 0.01 6.47
C GLU A 25 -5.98 1.20 7.33
N SER A 26 -5.56 0.96 8.58
CA SER A 26 -5.04 2.02 9.44
C SER A 26 -3.79 2.68 8.84
N ILE A 27 -2.86 1.91 8.31
CA ILE A 27 -1.66 2.42 7.62
C ILE A 27 -2.06 3.26 6.40
N ARG A 28 -2.96 2.74 5.55
CA ARG A 28 -3.47 3.44 4.36
C ARG A 28 -4.08 4.80 4.74
N GLU A 29 -4.91 4.85 5.78
CA GLU A 29 -5.55 6.07 6.25
C GLU A 29 -4.55 7.08 6.86
N ILE A 30 -3.54 6.60 7.57
CA ILE A 30 -2.45 7.45 8.09
C ILE A 30 -1.69 8.10 6.91
N ILE A 31 -1.34 7.32 5.88
CA ILE A 31 -0.63 7.84 4.70
C ILE A 31 -1.49 8.86 3.95
N LYS A 32 -2.79 8.58 3.72
CA LYS A 32 -3.72 9.53 3.10
C LYS A 32 -3.82 10.85 3.86
N LYS A 33 -3.88 10.80 5.19
CA LYS A 33 -3.92 12.00 6.03
C LYS A 33 -2.62 12.81 5.94
N ALA A 34 -1.48 12.12 5.90
CA ALA A 34 -0.17 12.76 5.78
C ALA A 34 0.10 13.34 4.38
N ALA A 35 -0.42 12.70 3.32
CA ALA A 35 -0.26 13.14 1.94
C ALA A 35 -1.61 13.10 1.18
N PRO A 36 -2.53 14.06 1.43
CA PRO A 36 -3.90 14.03 0.90
C PRO A 36 -4.00 14.07 -0.63
N THR A 37 -2.96 14.58 -1.30
CA THR A 37 -2.89 14.68 -2.77
C THR A 37 -2.17 13.48 -3.40
N ALA A 38 -1.71 12.52 -2.61
CA ALA A 38 -1.11 11.30 -3.15
C ALA A 38 -2.19 10.37 -3.72
N THR A 39 -1.86 9.70 -4.82
CA THR A 39 -2.73 8.72 -5.47
C THR A 39 -2.32 7.30 -5.11
N GLU A 40 -3.28 6.40 -5.08
CA GLU A 40 -3.04 4.99 -4.80
C GLU A 40 -2.69 4.23 -6.08
N ALA A 41 -1.83 3.23 -5.95
CA ALA A 41 -1.45 2.32 -7.01
C ALA A 41 -1.06 0.96 -6.43
N ILE A 42 -1.00 -0.05 -7.30
CA ILE A 42 -0.25 -1.28 -7.06
C ILE A 42 1.06 -1.20 -7.87
N SER A 43 2.19 -1.45 -7.21
CA SER A 43 3.51 -1.53 -7.86
C SER A 43 4.31 -2.61 -7.19
N TYR A 44 4.99 -3.44 -7.99
CA TYR A 44 5.68 -4.65 -7.49
C TYR A 44 4.77 -5.57 -6.65
N GLN A 45 3.47 -5.63 -6.97
CA GLN A 45 2.44 -6.36 -6.21
C GLN A 45 2.23 -5.84 -4.77
N MET A 46 2.58 -4.57 -4.51
CA MET A 46 2.42 -3.94 -3.21
C MET A 46 1.57 -2.66 -3.31
N PRO A 47 0.74 -2.37 -2.30
CA PRO A 47 0.16 -1.06 -2.07
C PRO A 47 1.22 0.05 -2.13
N THR A 48 0.95 1.06 -2.95
CA THR A 48 1.87 2.15 -3.23
C THR A 48 1.11 3.47 -3.25
N PHE A 49 1.65 4.48 -2.58
CA PHE A 49 1.21 5.85 -2.75
C PHE A 49 2.18 6.61 -3.65
N LYS A 50 1.63 7.39 -4.58
CA LYS A 50 2.38 8.25 -5.49
C LYS A 50 2.04 9.71 -5.24
N LEU A 51 3.06 10.55 -5.07
CA LEU A 51 2.90 12.00 -4.96
C LEU A 51 3.50 12.64 -6.22
N ASN A 52 2.74 13.51 -6.88
CA ASN A 52 3.17 14.17 -8.13
C ASN A 52 3.67 13.17 -9.19
N GLY A 53 3.02 12.01 -9.29
CA GLY A 53 3.36 10.95 -10.24
C GLY A 53 4.57 10.09 -9.87
N LYS A 54 5.27 10.38 -8.76
CA LYS A 54 6.43 9.61 -8.28
C LYS A 54 6.06 8.76 -7.07
N ASN A 55 6.70 7.61 -6.92
CA ASN A 55 6.50 6.75 -5.74
C ASN A 55 6.93 7.53 -4.47
N LEU A 56 6.03 7.58 -3.49
CA LEU A 56 6.26 8.19 -2.19
C LEU A 56 6.58 7.11 -1.16
N VAL A 57 5.69 6.12 -1.06
CA VAL A 57 5.82 5.05 -0.08
C VAL A 57 5.10 3.80 -0.55
N HIS A 58 5.68 2.64 -0.22
CA HIS A 58 5.06 1.34 -0.36
C HIS A 58 4.84 0.72 1.01
N PHE A 59 3.83 -0.13 1.15
CA PHE A 59 3.67 -0.95 2.35
C PHE A 59 3.18 -2.34 1.97
N ALA A 60 3.61 -3.35 2.73
CA ALA A 60 3.23 -4.74 2.48
C ALA A 60 3.20 -5.56 3.77
N ALA A 61 2.26 -6.49 3.84
CA ALA A 61 2.20 -7.48 4.91
C ALA A 61 3.00 -8.73 4.55
N PHE A 62 3.80 -9.18 5.50
CA PHE A 62 4.57 -10.42 5.48
C PHE A 62 4.09 -11.34 6.61
N LYS A 63 4.58 -12.58 6.63
CA LYS A 63 4.14 -13.63 7.58
C LYS A 63 4.13 -13.16 9.05
N ASN A 64 5.14 -12.39 9.47
CA ASN A 64 5.35 -12.03 10.87
C ASN A 64 5.43 -10.51 11.10
N HIS A 65 5.33 -9.68 10.06
CA HIS A 65 5.52 -8.23 10.18
C HIS A 65 4.88 -7.50 9.00
N ILE A 66 4.72 -6.18 9.14
CA ILE A 66 4.37 -5.27 8.05
C ILE A 66 5.57 -4.36 7.82
N SER A 67 5.97 -4.22 6.56
CA SER A 67 7.06 -3.33 6.17
C SER A 67 6.52 -2.07 5.51
N LEU A 68 7.17 -0.96 5.84
CA LEU A 68 6.99 0.34 5.19
C LEU A 68 8.27 0.66 4.42
N PHE A 69 8.16 0.88 3.11
CA PHE A 69 9.27 1.17 2.23
C PHE A 69 9.13 2.61 1.71
N PRO A 70 9.73 3.60 2.40
CA PRO A 70 9.79 4.96 1.87
C PRO A 70 10.70 5.01 0.65
N THR A 71 10.43 5.90 -0.29
CA THR A 71 11.37 6.14 -1.38
C THR A 71 12.57 6.97 -0.90
N PRO A 72 13.73 6.88 -1.58
CA PRO A 72 14.97 7.50 -1.13
C PRO A 72 14.92 9.02 -0.96
N SER A 73 13.91 9.71 -1.51
CA SER A 73 13.78 11.15 -1.30
C SER A 73 13.48 11.48 0.15
N GLY A 74 12.86 10.57 0.93
CA GLY A 74 12.50 10.81 2.33
C GLY A 74 11.47 11.94 2.54
N VAL A 75 10.95 12.51 1.45
CA VAL A 75 10.04 13.65 1.34
C VAL A 75 9.25 13.55 0.04
#